data_AF-A0A2N2PT91-F1
#
_entry.id   AF-A0A2N2PT91-F1
#
_cell.length_a   1.000
_cell.length_b   1.000
_cell.length_c   1.000
_cell.angle_alpha   90.00
_cell.angle_beta   90.00
_cell.angle_gamma   90.00
#
_symmetry.space_group_name_H-M   'P 1'
#
loop_
_entity.id
_entity.type
_entity.pdbx_description
1 polymer ?
#
loop_
_entity_poly.entity_id
_entity_poly.type
_entity_poly.pdbx_seq_one_letter_code
_entity_poly.pdbx_strand_id
1 'polypeptide(L)'
;MTQNDTGDPVIQISEEKMQKFGLILIGIAVLFTIIGGFVSPIDDQGKPVLLLPEVKAVEDYRQSAQFWITELSILDGEIAHVIVDRTRVPPIGMGLHEQMLSTTLTYLEAARSALQWVSAPEKKNQDSATLKLEEARKMKTELEANQWLKSH
;
A
#
# COMPACT_ATOMS: atom_id res chain seq x y z
N MET A 1 39.57 -30.17 72.24
CA MET A 1 40.12 -29.57 71.01
C MET A 1 39.25 -30.00 69.84
N THR A 2 38.42 -29.10 69.33
CA THR A 2 37.60 -29.26 68.11
C THR A 2 38.32 -28.58 66.95
N GLN A 3 38.77 -29.33 65.95
CA GLN A 3 39.31 -28.78 64.71
C GLN A 3 38.24 -28.95 63.63
N ASN A 4 37.64 -27.82 63.24
CA ASN A 4 36.70 -27.73 62.12
C ASN A 4 37.49 -27.77 60.81
N ASP A 5 37.34 -28.85 60.06
CA ASP A 5 37.73 -28.91 58.65
C ASP A 5 36.74 -28.07 57.82
N THR A 6 37.20 -26.93 57.34
CA THR A 6 36.47 -26.10 56.38
C THR A 6 37.02 -26.44 55.00
N GLY A 7 36.56 -27.56 54.44
CA GLY A 7 36.88 -27.95 53.07
C GLY A 7 35.88 -27.33 52.10
N ASP A 8 36.31 -26.37 51.31
CA ASP A 8 35.50 -25.83 50.20
C ASP A 8 35.03 -26.97 49.27
N PRO A 9 33.77 -26.97 48.81
CA PRO A 9 33.26 -28.01 47.93
C PRO A 9 33.91 -27.86 46.54
N VAL A 10 35.00 -28.60 46.30
CA VAL A 10 35.62 -28.72 44.98
C VAL A 10 34.67 -29.48 44.07
N ILE A 11 34.01 -28.77 43.14
CA ILE A 11 33.10 -29.36 42.15
C ILE A 11 33.91 -30.21 41.17
N GLN A 12 33.95 -31.53 41.40
CA GLN A 12 34.57 -32.49 40.48
C GLN A 12 33.58 -32.80 39.34
N ILE A 13 33.75 -32.13 38.19
CA ILE A 13 32.93 -32.37 37.00
C ILE A 13 33.57 -33.52 36.20
N SER A 14 32.84 -34.62 36.04
CA SER A 14 33.27 -35.76 35.22
C SER A 14 33.38 -35.36 33.75
N GLU A 15 34.47 -35.76 33.08
CA GLU A 15 34.73 -35.52 31.65
C GLU A 15 33.60 -36.04 30.75
N GLU A 16 32.99 -37.17 31.12
CA GLU A 16 31.87 -37.76 30.39
C GLU A 16 30.62 -36.86 30.44
N LYS A 17 30.38 -36.18 31.58
CA LYS A 17 29.30 -35.20 31.70
C LYS A 17 29.59 -33.98 30.82
N MET A 18 30.83 -33.48 30.83
CA MET A 18 31.23 -32.34 29.98
C MET A 18 31.04 -32.64 28.49
N GLN A 19 31.41 -33.84 28.03
CA GLN A 19 31.23 -34.25 26.64
C GLN A 19 29.74 -34.34 26.23
N LYS A 20 28.90 -34.94 27.08
CA LYS A 20 27.45 -35.01 26.83
C LYS A 20 26.81 -33.62 26.78
N PHE A 21 27.21 -32.72 27.68
CA PHE A 21 26.77 -31.33 27.67
C PHE A 21 27.19 -30.60 26.38
N GLY A 22 28.42 -30.82 25.90
CA GLY A 22 28.90 -30.26 24.64
C GLY A 22 28.07 -30.70 23.43
N LEU A 23 27.76 -32.00 23.33
CA LEU A 23 26.93 -32.53 22.24
C LEU A 23 25.50 -31.98 22.26
N ILE A 24 24.91 -31.83 23.46
CA ILE A 24 23.58 -31.22 23.61
C ILE A 24 23.59 -29.77 23.13
N LEU A 25 24.61 -28.98 23.51
CA LEU A 25 24.74 -27.59 23.09
C LEU A 25 24.91 -27.45 21.57
N ILE A 26 25.69 -28.33 20.94
CA ILE A 26 25.84 -28.35 19.48
C ILE A 26 24.51 -28.67 18.80
N GLY A 27 23.77 -29.67 19.30
CA GLY A 27 22.45 -30.01 18.77
C GLY A 27 21.46 -28.83 18.86
N ILE A 28 21.47 -28.12 19.99
CA ILE A 28 20.66 -26.91 20.19
C ILE A 28 21.08 -25.79 19.23
N ALA A 29 22.38 -25.57 19.03
CA ALA A 29 22.89 -24.54 18.10
C ALA A 29 22.47 -24.83 16.65
N VAL A 30 22.55 -26.09 16.21
CA VAL A 30 22.08 -26.51 14.88
C VAL A 30 20.57 -26.30 14.76
N LEU A 31 19.80 -26.67 15.78
CA LEU A 31 18.35 -26.46 15.81
C LEU A 31 17.97 -24.98 15.67
N PHE A 32 18.62 -24.09 16.44
CA PHE A 32 18.38 -22.64 16.32
C PHE A 32 18.78 -22.08 14.95
N THR A 33 19.82 -22.63 14.33
CA THR A 33 20.24 -22.23 12.98
C THR A 33 19.21 -22.64 11.94
N ILE A 34 18.66 -23.85 12.02
CA ILE A 34 17.60 -24.33 11.12
C ILE A 34 16.33 -23.49 11.32
N ILE A 35 15.87 -23.31 12.56
CA ILE A 35 14.68 -22.52 12.86
C ILE A 35 14.87 -21.06 12.42
N GLY A 36 16.03 -20.45 12.68
CA GLY A 36 16.35 -19.11 12.22
C GLY A 36 16.33 -18.95 10.70
N GLY A 37 16.77 -19.98 9.97
CA GLY A 37 16.69 -20.03 8.51
C GLY A 37 15.26 -20.16 7.98
N PHE A 38 14.40 -20.95 8.62
CA PHE A 38 13.00 -21.18 8.20
C PHE A 38 12.01 -20.11 8.67
N VAL A 39 12.29 -19.43 9.79
CA VAL A 39 11.44 -18.36 10.35
C VAL A 39 11.78 -16.99 9.74
N SER A 40 12.94 -16.86 9.05
CA SER A 40 13.28 -15.65 8.32
C SER A 40 12.30 -15.45 7.14
N PRO A 41 11.52 -14.36 7.08
CA PRO A 41 10.61 -14.12 5.97
C PRO A 41 11.42 -13.75 4.72
N ILE A 42 11.36 -14.61 3.71
CA ILE A 42 12.02 -14.44 2.41
C ILE A 42 10.94 -14.01 1.41
N ASP A 43 11.23 -13.03 0.56
CA ASP A 43 10.32 -12.64 -0.53
C ASP A 43 10.26 -13.69 -1.64
N ASP A 44 9.36 -13.46 -2.60
CA ASP A 44 9.20 -14.25 -3.82
C ASP A 44 10.44 -14.22 -4.75
N GLN A 45 11.44 -13.40 -4.46
CA GLN A 45 12.70 -13.26 -5.18
C GLN A 45 13.90 -13.83 -4.42
N GLY A 46 13.67 -14.54 -3.30
CA GLY A 46 14.72 -15.22 -2.54
C GLY A 46 15.62 -14.30 -1.71
N LYS A 47 15.20 -13.04 -1.48
CA LYS A 47 15.96 -12.07 -0.68
C LYS A 47 15.35 -11.93 0.73
N PRO A 48 16.20 -11.71 1.76
CA PRO A 48 15.71 -11.44 3.10
C PRO A 48 14.93 -10.12 3.07
N VAL A 49 13.63 -10.18 3.37
CA VAL A 49 12.78 -9.00 3.34
C VAL A 49 13.13 -8.11 4.53
N LEU A 50 13.76 -6.97 4.25
CA LEU A 50 14.00 -5.92 5.24
C LEU A 50 12.65 -5.27 5.54
N LEU A 51 11.93 -5.80 6.54
CA LEU A 51 10.73 -5.17 7.09
C LEU A 51 11.11 -3.97 7.94
N LEU A 52 11.64 -2.92 7.32
CA LEU A 52 11.39 -1.58 7.83
C LEU A 52 9.99 -1.21 7.31
N PRO A 53 8.98 -1.07 8.18
CA PRO A 53 7.62 -0.68 7.76
C PRO A 53 7.64 0.58 6.89
N GLU A 54 8.63 1.44 7.11
CA GLU A 54 8.89 2.65 6.33
C GLU A 54 9.28 2.36 4.86
N VAL A 55 10.11 1.34 4.59
CA VAL A 55 10.55 1.01 3.22
C VAL A 55 9.42 0.37 2.41
N LYS A 56 8.61 -0.47 3.04
CA LYS A 56 7.40 -1.03 2.42
C LYS A 56 6.36 0.06 2.14
N ALA A 57 6.16 0.98 3.08
CA ALA A 57 5.28 2.14 2.88
C ALA A 57 5.75 3.04 1.72
N VAL A 58 7.07 3.17 1.52
CA VAL A 58 7.62 3.92 0.38
C VAL A 58 7.39 3.21 -0.95
N GLU A 59 7.52 1.88 -0.99
CA GLU A 59 7.25 1.12 -2.22
C GLU A 59 5.75 1.08 -2.55
N ASP A 60 4.90 0.87 -1.55
CA ASP A 60 3.43 0.94 -1.69
C ASP A 60 3.00 2.35 -2.13
N TYR A 61 3.65 3.40 -1.59
CA TYR A 61 3.49 4.78 -2.03
C TYR A 61 3.92 4.96 -3.49
N ARG A 62 5.08 4.43 -3.88
CA ARG A 62 5.60 4.55 -5.25
C ARG A 62 4.66 3.90 -6.26
N GLN A 63 4.20 2.69 -5.98
CA GLN A 63 3.25 1.97 -6.85
C GLN A 63 1.91 2.71 -6.93
N SER A 64 1.42 3.16 -5.79
CA SER A 64 0.21 3.98 -5.70
C SER A 64 0.34 5.27 -6.51
N ALA A 65 1.41 6.04 -6.33
CA ALA A 65 1.61 7.30 -7.05
C ALA A 65 1.66 7.08 -8.57
N GLN A 66 2.30 6.01 -9.04
CA GLN A 66 2.33 5.66 -10.47
C GLN A 66 0.94 5.31 -11.02
N PHE A 67 0.15 4.55 -10.26
CA PHE A 67 -1.24 4.27 -10.62
C PHE A 67 -2.07 5.55 -10.71
N TRP A 68 -1.97 6.44 -9.73
CA TRP A 68 -2.75 7.68 -9.72
C TRP A 68 -2.31 8.71 -10.74
N ILE A 69 -1.02 8.81 -11.06
CA ILE A 69 -0.52 9.61 -12.19
C ILE A 69 -1.12 9.12 -13.51
N THR A 70 -1.24 7.79 -13.67
CA THR A 70 -1.86 7.19 -14.86
C THR A 70 -3.34 7.51 -14.94
N GLU A 71 -4.09 7.36 -13.84
CA GLU A 71 -5.51 7.73 -13.78
C GLU A 71 -5.73 9.23 -14.04
N LEU A 72 -4.87 10.11 -13.51
CA LEU A 72 -4.93 11.55 -13.73
C LEU A 72 -4.68 11.91 -15.21
N SER A 73 -3.76 11.20 -15.89
CA SER A 73 -3.50 11.42 -17.32
C SER A 73 -4.67 10.97 -18.20
N ILE A 74 -5.34 9.88 -17.84
CA ILE A 74 -6.57 9.45 -18.53
C ILE A 74 -7.63 10.52 -18.33
N LEU A 75 -7.75 11.01 -17.10
CA LEU A 75 -8.72 12.02 -16.72
C LEU A 75 -8.54 13.35 -17.44
N ASP A 76 -7.31 13.86 -17.54
CA ASP A 76 -7.01 15.06 -18.30
C ASP A 76 -7.43 14.92 -19.78
N GLY A 77 -7.28 13.73 -20.35
CA GLY A 77 -7.76 13.40 -21.69
C GLY A 77 -9.29 13.47 -21.82
N GLU A 78 -10.01 12.93 -20.83
CA GLU A 78 -11.48 12.99 -20.78
C GLU A 78 -11.99 14.44 -20.62
N ILE A 79 -11.36 15.23 -19.75
CA ILE A 79 -11.67 16.66 -19.56
C ILE A 79 -11.41 17.44 -20.86
N ALA A 80 -10.30 17.18 -21.55
CA ALA A 80 -9.97 17.84 -22.81
C ALA A 80 -11.00 17.53 -23.91
N HIS A 81 -11.44 16.28 -24.01
CA HIS A 81 -12.47 15.87 -24.99
C HIS A 81 -13.81 16.57 -24.74
N VAL A 82 -14.23 16.66 -23.47
CA VAL A 82 -15.48 17.32 -23.07
C VAL A 82 -15.43 18.83 -23.29
N ILE A 83 -14.28 19.47 -23.09
CA ILE A 83 -14.13 20.93 -23.24
C ILE A 83 -13.98 21.35 -24.71
N VAL A 84 -13.42 20.51 -25.59
CA VAL A 84 -13.16 20.85 -26.99
C VAL A 84 -14.43 20.86 -27.85
N ASP A 85 -15.53 20.20 -27.45
CA ASP A 85 -16.80 20.15 -28.18
C ASP A 85 -17.64 21.46 -28.09
N ARG A 86 -16.96 22.59 -27.92
CA ARG A 86 -17.54 23.93 -27.75
C ARG A 86 -17.79 24.61 -29.08
N THR A 87 -18.98 24.47 -29.63
CA THR A 87 -19.56 25.54 -30.47
C THR A 87 -21.09 25.52 -30.45
N ARG A 88 -21.68 26.43 -29.64
CA ARG A 88 -23.11 26.85 -29.64
C ARG A 88 -24.12 25.73 -29.33
N VAL A 89 -24.42 25.55 -28.05
CA VAL A 89 -25.51 24.70 -27.60
C VAL A 89 -26.83 25.49 -27.65
N PRO A 90 -27.86 25.05 -28.39
CA PRO A 90 -29.16 25.72 -28.38
C PRO A 90 -29.84 25.58 -27.00
N PRO A 91 -30.88 26.38 -26.66
CA PRO A 91 -31.55 26.34 -25.35
C PRO A 91 -32.03 24.94 -24.92
N ILE A 92 -32.41 24.10 -25.89
CA ILE A 92 -32.84 22.71 -25.68
C ILE A 92 -31.69 21.77 -25.24
N GLY A 93 -30.43 22.16 -25.41
CA GLY A 93 -29.24 21.44 -24.93
C GLY A 93 -28.59 22.07 -23.70
N MET A 94 -29.17 23.13 -23.10
CA MET A 94 -28.61 23.79 -21.91
C MET A 94 -28.53 22.82 -20.70
N GLY A 95 -29.48 21.89 -20.56
CA GLY A 95 -29.42 20.85 -19.53
C GLY A 95 -28.27 19.85 -19.74
N LEU A 96 -27.94 19.53 -21.00
CA LEU A 96 -26.76 18.71 -21.32
C LEU A 96 -25.47 19.46 -20.98
N HIS A 97 -25.42 20.76 -21.29
CA HIS A 97 -24.29 21.62 -20.97
C HIS A 97 -24.06 21.72 -19.45
N GLU A 98 -25.12 21.87 -18.66
CA GLU A 98 -25.03 21.89 -17.20
C GLU A 98 -24.58 20.55 -16.61
N GLN A 99 -25.11 19.42 -17.12
CA GLN A 99 -24.64 18.08 -16.74
C GLN A 99 -23.16 17.88 -17.06
N MET A 100 -22.75 18.27 -18.26
CA MET A 100 -21.37 18.19 -18.73
C MET A 100 -20.43 19.03 -17.86
N LEU A 101 -20.78 20.29 -17.56
CA LEU A 101 -20.03 21.15 -16.64
C LEU A 101 -19.92 20.55 -15.24
N SER A 102 -21.04 20.06 -14.70
CA SER A 102 -21.06 19.43 -13.38
C SER A 102 -20.16 18.20 -13.34
N THR A 103 -20.22 17.34 -14.35
CA THR A 103 -19.36 16.14 -14.46
C THR A 103 -17.88 16.53 -14.53
N THR A 104 -17.51 17.54 -15.32
CA THR A 104 -16.12 18.04 -15.38
C THR A 104 -15.64 18.59 -14.04
N LEU A 105 -16.46 19.34 -13.31
CA LEU A 105 -16.10 19.88 -11.99
C LEU A 105 -15.92 18.77 -10.96
N THR A 106 -16.78 17.76 -10.96
CA THR A 106 -16.64 16.59 -10.07
C THR A 106 -15.37 15.81 -10.37
N TYR A 107 -15.01 15.65 -11.64
CA TYR A 107 -13.75 15.04 -12.04
C TYR A 107 -12.52 15.84 -11.58
N LEU A 108 -12.54 17.17 -11.73
CA LEU A 108 -11.48 18.04 -11.20
C LEU A 108 -11.34 17.92 -9.67
N GLU A 109 -12.45 17.73 -8.97
CA GLU A 109 -12.44 17.53 -7.52
C GLU A 109 -11.87 16.16 -7.13
N ALA A 110 -12.16 15.11 -7.90
CA ALA A 110 -11.54 13.80 -7.75
C ALA A 110 -10.01 13.86 -7.97
N ALA A 111 -9.56 14.55 -9.02
CA ALA A 111 -8.14 14.81 -9.28
C ALA A 111 -7.45 15.54 -8.12
N ARG A 112 -8.09 16.56 -7.56
CA ARG A 112 -7.56 17.28 -6.40
C ARG A 112 -7.45 16.39 -5.17
N SER A 113 -8.46 15.57 -4.91
CA SER A 113 -8.48 14.64 -3.77
C SER A 113 -7.40 13.57 -3.92
N ALA A 114 -7.18 13.07 -5.14
CA ALA A 114 -6.07 12.18 -5.48
C ALA A 114 -4.72 12.82 -5.18
N LEU A 115 -4.47 14.05 -5.65
CA LEU A 115 -3.24 14.79 -5.39
C LEU A 115 -3.03 15.05 -3.89
N GLN A 116 -4.11 15.33 -3.16
CA GLN A 116 -4.08 15.49 -1.71
C GLN A 116 -3.65 14.19 -1.02
N TRP A 117 -4.17 13.04 -1.43
CA TRP A 117 -3.70 11.74 -0.92
C TRP A 117 -2.25 11.44 -1.30
N VAL A 118 -1.82 11.76 -2.52
CA VAL A 118 -0.40 11.62 -2.93
C VAL A 118 0.52 12.53 -2.09
N SER A 119 0.04 13.70 -1.66
CA SER A 119 0.80 14.58 -0.76
C SER A 119 0.78 14.14 0.71
N ALA A 120 -0.25 13.39 1.11
CA ALA A 120 -0.47 12.92 2.47
C ALA A 120 -1.19 11.54 2.43
N PRO A 121 -0.45 10.42 2.35
CA PRO A 121 -0.98 9.09 2.04
C PRO A 121 -1.66 8.43 3.25
N GLU A 122 -2.61 9.13 3.84
CA GLU A 122 -3.43 8.66 4.95
C GLU A 122 -4.68 7.93 4.41
N LYS A 123 -5.15 6.92 5.14
CA LYS A 123 -6.35 6.14 4.77
C LYS A 123 -7.57 7.01 4.53
N LYS A 124 -7.76 8.06 5.34
CA LYS A 124 -8.84 9.04 5.19
C LYS A 124 -8.79 9.76 3.83
N ASN A 125 -7.60 10.18 3.40
CA ASN A 125 -7.42 10.87 2.11
C ASN A 125 -7.62 9.89 0.95
N GLN A 126 -7.20 8.63 1.11
CA GLN A 126 -7.45 7.57 0.13
C GLN A 126 -8.94 7.32 -0.07
N ASP A 127 -9.69 7.19 1.02
CA ASP A 127 -11.13 6.93 0.98
C ASP A 127 -11.88 8.11 0.35
N SER A 128 -11.47 9.35 0.66
CA SER A 128 -12.03 10.55 0.04
C SER A 128 -11.76 10.62 -1.47
N ALA A 129 -10.53 10.31 -1.90
CA ALA A 129 -10.16 10.30 -3.32
C ALA A 129 -10.93 9.22 -4.09
N THR A 130 -11.05 8.02 -3.50
CA THR A 130 -11.79 6.90 -4.09
C THR A 130 -13.27 7.24 -4.23
N LEU A 131 -13.89 7.79 -3.19
CA LEU A 131 -15.30 8.17 -3.21
C LEU A 131 -15.59 9.24 -4.28
N LYS A 132 -14.72 10.25 -4.39
CA LYS A 132 -14.85 11.31 -5.41
C LYS A 132 -14.67 10.79 -6.83
N LEU A 133 -13.76 9.84 -7.04
CA LEU A 133 -13.57 9.19 -8.33
C LEU A 133 -14.82 8.38 -8.75
N GLU A 134 -15.39 7.61 -7.83
CA GLU A 134 -16.62 6.83 -8.08
C GLU A 134 -17.83 7.74 -8.36
N GLU A 135 -17.96 8.85 -7.64
CA GLU A 135 -18.99 9.87 -7.89
C GLU A 135 -18.86 10.44 -9.32
N ALA A 136 -17.64 10.80 -9.73
CA ALA A 136 -17.39 11.34 -11.05
C ALA A 136 -17.69 10.32 -12.18
N ARG A 137 -17.28 9.05 -12.00
CA ARG A 137 -17.57 7.96 -12.94
C ARG A 137 -19.07 7.71 -13.10
N LYS A 138 -19.81 7.79 -12.00
CA LYS A 138 -21.28 7.69 -12.02
C LYS A 138 -21.90 8.82 -12.84
N MET A 139 -21.50 10.07 -12.58
CA MET A 139 -21.99 11.24 -13.34
C MET A 139 -21.63 11.19 -14.83
N LYS A 140 -20.45 10.66 -15.18
CA LYS A 140 -20.09 10.38 -16.57
C LYS A 140 -21.04 9.36 -17.22
N THR A 141 -21.34 8.27 -16.51
CA THR A 141 -22.25 7.23 -17.02
C THR A 141 -23.66 7.80 -17.25
N GLU A 142 -24.12 8.67 -16.35
CA GLU A 142 -25.40 9.38 -16.49
C GLU A 142 -25.39 10.35 -17.67
N LEU A 143 -24.29 11.08 -17.88
CA LEU A 143 -24.09 11.96 -19.04
C LEU A 143 -24.12 11.17 -20.35
N GLU A 144 -23.38 10.05 -20.45
CA GLU A 144 -23.36 9.16 -21.63
C GLU A 144 -24.73 8.50 -21.89
N ALA A 145 -25.53 8.31 -20.85
CA ALA A 145 -26.88 7.77 -20.99
C ALA A 145 -27.88 8.79 -21.58
N ASN A 146 -27.56 10.08 -21.60
CA ASN A 146 -28.43 11.16 -22.03
C ASN A 146 -28.82 11.01 -23.52
N GLN A 147 -30.11 11.19 -23.82
CA GLN A 147 -30.67 11.01 -25.17
C GLN A 147 -30.02 11.89 -26.23
N TRP A 148 -29.53 13.07 -25.86
CA TRP A 148 -28.86 13.98 -26.79
C TRP A 148 -27.55 13.41 -27.34
N LEU A 149 -26.74 12.76 -26.49
CA LEU A 149 -25.48 12.10 -26.86
C LEU A 149 -25.68 10.80 -27.66
N LYS A 150 -26.86 10.17 -27.56
CA LYS A 150 -27.22 8.95 -28.33
C LYS A 150 -27.82 9.24 -29.70
N SER A 151 -28.19 10.50 -29.96
CA SER A 151 -28.90 10.93 -31.18
C SER A 151 -28.00 11.43 -32.31
N HIS A 152 -26.68 11.45 -32.09
CA HIS A 152 -25.62 11.80 -33.05
C HIS A 152 -24.52 10.74 -32.99
#